data_AF-A0A523JWH0-F1
#
_entry.id   AF-A0A523JWH0-F1
#
_cell.length_a   1.000
_cell.length_b   1.000
_cell.length_c   1.000
_cell.angle_alpha   90.00
_cell.angle_beta   90.00
_cell.angle_gamma   90.00
#
_symmetry.space_group_name_H-M   'P 1'
#
loop_
_entity.id
_entity.type
_entity.pdbx_description
1 polymer ?
#
loop_
_entity_poly.entity_id
_entity_poly.type
_entity_poly.pdbx_seq_one_letter_code
_entity_poly.pdbx_strand_id
1 'polypeptide(L)'
;MLIASRAGNVMRDSVMKVWSGAGIDPTDAMTELARERDVIAENLARTGGRYGPVSGFIIPTLRAIGLYSERTHEHFKQMWTETQGEAAAEIYANSDVEVPEDLEQWVNEGVESL
;
A
#
# COMPACT_ATOMS: atom_id res chain seq x y z
N MET A 1 6.05 20.36 7.04
CA MET A 1 5.00 20.01 6.06
C MET A 1 5.07 20.75 4.71
N LEU A 2 5.91 21.79 4.53
CA LEU A 2 6.06 22.53 3.25
C LEU A 2 6.98 21.87 2.21
N ILE A 3 7.91 21.01 2.65
CA ILE A 3 8.88 20.35 1.75
C ILE A 3 8.21 19.24 0.92
N ALA A 4 7.27 18.50 1.51
CA ALA A 4 6.51 17.45 0.83
C ALA A 4 5.57 17.99 -0.26
N SER A 5 4.93 19.15 -0.04
CA SER A 5 4.06 19.76 -1.07
C SER A 5 4.86 20.28 -2.26
N ARG A 6 6.07 20.82 -2.02
CA ARG A 6 6.96 21.28 -3.08
C ARG A 6 7.48 20.13 -3.94
N ALA A 7 7.88 19.03 -3.31
CA ALA A 7 8.32 17.83 -4.03
C ALA A 7 7.18 17.19 -4.85
N GLY A 8 5.97 17.12 -4.27
CA GLY A 8 4.79 16.60 -4.95
C GLY A 8 4.38 17.42 -6.18
N ASN A 9 4.46 18.75 -6.10
CA ASN A 9 4.16 19.63 -7.23
C ASN A 9 5.19 19.49 -8.37
N VAL A 10 6.49 19.40 -8.03
CA VAL A 10 7.57 19.23 -9.04
C VAL A 10 7.45 17.88 -9.77
N MET A 11 7.08 16.82 -9.06
CA MET A 11 6.86 15.51 -9.66
C MET A 11 5.64 15.55 -10.61
N ARG A 12 4.51 16.13 -10.15
CA ARG A 12 3.29 16.26 -10.95
C ARG A 12 3.56 17.03 -12.24
N ASP A 13 4.23 18.18 -12.17
CA ASP A 13 4.56 19.00 -13.33
C ASP A 13 5.46 18.27 -14.34
N SER A 14 6.36 17.42 -13.84
CA SER A 14 7.25 16.62 -14.68
C SER A 14 6.49 15.54 -15.44
N VAL A 15 5.57 14.85 -14.75
CA VAL A 15 4.71 13.82 -15.34
C VAL A 15 3.79 14.41 -16.40
N MET A 16 3.15 15.57 -16.13
CA MET A 16 2.30 16.24 -17.12
C MET A 16 3.06 16.59 -18.41
N LYS A 17 4.30 17.09 -18.28
CA LYS A 17 5.15 17.42 -19.43
C LYS A 17 5.50 16.18 -20.26
N VAL A 18 5.76 15.05 -19.63
CA VAL A 18 6.05 13.78 -20.32
C VAL A 18 4.82 13.33 -21.11
N TRP A 19 3.64 13.32 -20.50
CA TRP A 19 2.40 12.92 -21.16
C TRP A 19 2.03 13.84 -22.33
N SER A 20 2.09 15.16 -22.13
CA SER A 20 1.88 16.10 -23.25
C SER A 20 2.89 15.90 -24.38
N GLY A 21 4.16 15.63 -24.05
CA GLY A 21 5.20 15.33 -25.03
C GLY A 21 4.95 14.03 -25.81
N ALA A 22 4.23 13.08 -25.21
CA ALA A 22 3.79 11.83 -25.85
C ALA A 22 2.44 11.94 -26.59
N GLY A 23 1.82 13.13 -26.62
CA GLY A 23 0.51 13.35 -27.24
C GLY A 23 -0.68 12.89 -26.40
N ILE A 24 -0.47 12.61 -25.11
CA ILE A 24 -1.52 12.22 -24.15
C ILE A 24 -2.07 13.50 -23.51
N ASP A 25 -3.40 13.65 -23.48
CA ASP A 25 -4.05 14.74 -22.73
C ASP A 25 -3.87 14.47 -21.22
N PRO A 26 -3.14 15.33 -20.49
CA PRO A 26 -2.89 15.09 -19.07
C PRO A 26 -4.14 15.20 -18.20
N THR A 27 -5.19 15.89 -18.68
CA THR A 27 -6.47 16.01 -17.98
C THR A 27 -7.25 14.69 -18.05
N ASP A 28 -7.30 14.09 -19.24
CA ASP A 28 -7.93 12.79 -19.44
C ASP A 28 -7.15 11.70 -18.71
N ALA A 29 -5.81 11.69 -18.82
CA ALA A 29 -4.96 10.75 -18.10
C ALA A 29 -5.13 10.84 -16.58
N MET A 30 -5.24 12.06 -16.02
CA MET A 30 -5.48 12.24 -14.59
C MET A 30 -6.89 11.79 -14.18
N THR A 31 -7.87 11.93 -15.07
CA THR A 31 -9.25 11.48 -14.83
C THR A 31 -9.34 9.96 -14.82
N GLU A 32 -8.68 9.28 -15.75
CA GLU A 32 -8.61 7.81 -15.75
C GLU A 32 -7.84 7.27 -14.54
N LEU A 33 -6.69 7.87 -14.21
CA LEU A 33 -5.97 7.52 -12.98
C LEU A 33 -6.81 7.73 -11.72
N ALA A 34 -7.65 8.76 -11.67
CA ALA A 34 -8.55 8.99 -10.54
C ALA A 34 -9.66 7.92 -10.47
N ARG A 35 -10.16 7.43 -11.62
CA ARG A 35 -11.13 6.32 -11.67
C ARG A 35 -10.50 5.00 -11.24
N GLU A 36 -9.29 4.73 -11.70
CA GLU A 36 -8.54 3.54 -11.31
C GLU A 36 -8.07 3.60 -9.86
N ARG A 37 -7.90 4.81 -9.29
CA ARG A 37 -7.43 4.98 -7.91
C ARG A 37 -8.29 4.25 -6.88
N ASP A 38 -9.60 4.25 -7.04
CA ASP A 38 -10.50 3.62 -6.08
C ASP A 38 -10.42 2.08 -6.19
N VAL A 39 -10.30 1.56 -7.41
CA VAL A 39 -10.06 0.13 -7.69
C VAL A 39 -8.69 -0.30 -7.15
N ILE A 40 -7.64 0.50 -7.38
CA ILE A 40 -6.30 0.27 -6.86
C ILE A 40 -6.31 0.32 -5.33
N ALA A 41 -7.02 1.28 -4.72
CA ALA A 41 -7.11 1.40 -3.27
C ALA A 41 -7.83 0.21 -2.63
N GLU A 42 -8.90 -0.27 -3.23
CA GLU A 42 -9.64 -1.46 -2.79
C GLU A 42 -8.79 -2.73 -2.92
N ASN A 43 -8.10 -2.91 -4.05
CA ASN A 43 -7.18 -4.04 -4.27
C ASN A 43 -5.96 -3.98 -3.33
N LEU A 44 -5.41 -2.79 -3.10
CA LEU A 44 -4.37 -2.59 -2.09
C LEU A 44 -4.92 -3.05 -0.73
N ALA A 45 -6.05 -2.51 -0.27
CA ALA A 45 -6.61 -2.82 1.04
C ALA A 45 -6.79 -4.34 1.25
N ARG A 46 -7.28 -5.06 0.23
CA ARG A 46 -7.48 -6.51 0.24
C ARG A 46 -6.21 -7.34 0.35
N THR A 47 -5.07 -6.80 -0.08
CA THR A 47 -3.75 -7.45 -0.05
C THR A 47 -2.87 -6.97 1.11
N GLY A 48 -3.43 -6.21 2.07
CA GLY A 48 -2.70 -5.64 3.21
C GLY A 48 -2.23 -4.19 2.99
N GLY A 49 -2.73 -3.53 1.95
CA GLY A 49 -2.47 -2.14 1.60
C GLY A 49 -1.13 -1.96 0.88
N ARG A 50 -0.57 -0.75 1.00
CA ARG A 50 0.79 -0.37 0.54
C ARG A 50 1.91 -1.24 1.14
N TYR A 51 1.57 -2.10 2.10
CA TYR A 51 2.50 -2.79 2.99
C TYR A 51 2.51 -4.30 2.76
N GLY A 52 1.65 -4.77 1.85
CA GLY A 52 1.76 -6.05 1.15
C GLY A 52 1.81 -7.28 2.07
N PRO A 53 2.72 -8.24 1.84
CA PRO A 53 2.69 -9.55 2.48
C PRO A 53 2.75 -9.53 4.01
N VAL A 54 3.33 -8.50 4.63
CA VAL A 54 3.53 -8.51 6.09
C VAL A 54 2.20 -8.26 6.83
N SER A 55 1.47 -7.22 6.44
CA SER A 55 0.15 -6.87 7.02
C SER A 55 -0.97 -7.76 6.49
N GLY A 56 -0.86 -8.26 5.26
CA GLY A 56 -1.88 -9.08 4.61
C GLY A 56 -1.73 -10.59 4.79
N PHE A 57 -0.53 -11.09 5.16
CA PHE A 57 -0.28 -12.53 5.25
C PHE A 57 0.53 -12.96 6.47
N ILE A 58 1.66 -12.30 6.78
CA ILE A 58 2.54 -12.70 7.88
C ILE A 58 1.87 -12.50 9.24
N ILE A 59 1.33 -11.30 9.54
CA ILE A 59 0.61 -11.09 10.82
C ILE A 59 -0.58 -12.05 10.95
N PRO A 60 -1.49 -12.14 9.96
CA PRO A 60 -2.63 -13.04 10.05
C PRO A 60 -2.22 -14.50 10.26
N THR A 61 -1.18 -14.97 9.55
CA THR A 61 -0.63 -16.32 9.73
C THR A 61 -0.10 -16.54 11.14
N LEU A 62 0.72 -15.61 11.65
CA LEU A 62 1.25 -15.68 13.02
C LEU A 62 0.13 -15.69 14.06
N ARG A 63 -0.98 -14.96 13.85
CA ARG A 63 -2.16 -15.01 14.73
C ARG A 63 -2.82 -16.38 14.66
N ALA A 64 -3.07 -16.91 13.47
CA ALA A 64 -3.73 -18.20 13.26
C ALA A 64 -2.98 -19.39 13.88
N ILE A 65 -1.64 -19.36 13.86
CA ILE A 65 -0.80 -20.41 14.47
C ILE A 65 -0.39 -20.11 15.92
N GLY A 66 -0.92 -19.05 16.53
CA GLY A 66 -0.67 -18.70 17.94
C GLY A 66 0.72 -18.14 18.25
N LEU A 67 1.45 -17.64 17.24
CA LEU A 67 2.81 -17.09 17.36
C LEU A 67 2.86 -15.54 17.36
N TYR A 68 1.72 -14.87 17.20
CA TYR A 68 1.62 -13.41 17.28
C TYR A 68 1.43 -12.93 18.73
N SER A 69 2.52 -12.97 19.49
CA SER A 69 2.57 -12.45 20.87
C SER A 69 2.70 -10.92 20.93
N GLU A 70 2.44 -10.33 22.09
CA GLU A 70 2.68 -8.90 22.37
C GLU A 70 4.14 -8.49 22.07
N ARG A 71 5.11 -9.36 22.41
CA ARG A 71 6.52 -9.14 22.05
C ARG A 71 6.75 -9.12 20.53
N THR A 72 6.10 -10.02 19.80
CA THR A 72 6.18 -10.08 18.33
C THR A 72 5.56 -8.83 17.71
N HIS A 73 4.42 -8.38 18.25
CA HIS A 73 3.75 -7.14 17.84
C HIS A 73 4.67 -5.92 18.00
N GLU A 74 5.31 -5.74 19.15
CA GLU A 74 6.22 -4.61 19.39
C GLU A 74 7.42 -4.60 18.44
N HIS A 75 7.99 -5.76 18.11
CA HIS A 75 9.07 -5.84 17.12
C HIS A 75 8.62 -5.38 15.72
N PHE A 76 7.43 -5.80 15.28
CA PHE A 76 6.87 -5.35 14.01
C PHE A 76 6.57 -3.84 14.03
N LYS A 77 5.95 -3.33 15.11
CA LYS A 77 5.68 -1.91 15.32
C LYS A 77 6.97 -1.08 15.29
N GLN A 78 8.03 -1.55 15.94
CA GLN A 78 9.35 -0.90 15.92
C GLN A 78 9.91 -0.85 14.49
N MET A 79 9.98 -2.01 13.82
CA MET A 79 10.48 -2.11 12.44
C MET A 79 9.76 -1.14 11.49
N TRP A 80 8.44 -1.01 11.61
CA TRP A 80 7.67 -0.07 10.79
C TRP A 80 7.82 1.38 11.19
N THR A 81 7.93 1.67 12.48
CA THR A 81 8.21 3.02 12.95
C THR A 81 9.53 3.51 12.37
N GLU A 82 10.56 2.67 12.38
CA GLU A 82 11.90 2.98 11.86
C GLU A 82 11.93 3.15 10.34
N THR A 83 11.09 2.41 9.61
CA THR A 83 11.12 2.40 8.12
C THR A 83 10.10 3.33 7.47
N GLN A 84 8.95 3.57 8.11
CA GLN A 84 7.80 4.26 7.52
C GLN A 84 7.22 5.37 8.43
N GLY A 85 7.67 5.47 9.69
CA GLY A 85 7.17 6.42 10.68
C GLY A 85 6.04 5.88 11.56
N GLU A 86 5.81 6.57 12.68
CA GLU A 86 4.97 6.11 13.79
C GLU A 86 3.48 5.97 13.43
N ALA A 87 2.88 6.98 12.79
CA ALA A 87 1.47 6.94 12.36
C ALA A 87 1.18 5.80 11.35
N ALA A 88 2.19 5.47 10.55
CA ALA A 88 2.17 4.35 9.62
C ALA A 88 2.19 3.01 10.39
N ALA A 89 3.10 2.88 11.35
CA ALA A 89 3.26 1.68 12.15
C ALA A 89 2.01 1.29 12.96
N GLU A 90 1.27 2.26 13.49
CA GLU A 90 0.02 2.01 14.23
C GLU A 90 -1.06 1.37 13.36
N ILE A 91 -1.16 1.75 12.09
CA ILE A 91 -2.12 1.16 11.15
C ILE A 91 -1.75 -0.31 10.87
N TYR A 92 -0.45 -0.62 10.78
CA TYR A 92 0.00 -1.97 10.40
C TYR A 92 -0.09 -2.97 11.53
N ALA A 93 0.25 -2.53 12.75
CA ALA A 93 0.23 -3.38 13.92
C ALA A 93 -1.20 -3.80 14.31
N ASN A 94 -2.20 -3.02 13.88
CA ASN A 94 -3.63 -3.24 14.08
C ASN A 94 -4.35 -3.78 12.83
N SER A 95 -3.64 -4.40 11.89
CA SER A 95 -4.28 -5.07 10.73
C SER A 95 -5.23 -6.18 11.22
N ASP A 96 -6.51 -6.05 10.87
CA ASP A 96 -7.56 -7.06 11.10
C ASP A 96 -7.87 -7.87 9.84
N VAL A 97 -6.93 -7.90 8.89
CA VAL A 97 -7.04 -8.74 7.69
C VAL A 97 -7.00 -10.21 8.10
N GLU A 98 -8.03 -10.96 7.74
CA GLU A 98 -8.06 -12.41 7.92
C GLU A 98 -7.17 -13.12 6.90
N VAL A 99 -6.65 -14.29 7.26
CA VAL A 99 -5.87 -15.10 6.30
C VAL A 99 -6.83 -15.56 5.18
N PRO A 100 -6.52 -15.26 3.90
CA PRO A 100 -7.32 -15.76 2.79
C PRO A 100 -7.33 -17.29 2.75
N GLU A 101 -8.47 -17.90 2.43
CA GLU A 101 -8.58 -19.37 2.28
C GLU A 101 -7.74 -19.90 1.12
N ASP A 102 -7.64 -19.12 0.02
CA ASP A 102 -6.81 -19.42 -1.13
C ASP A 102 -5.62 -18.45 -1.23
N LEU A 103 -4.47 -18.91 -0.76
CA LEU A 103 -3.23 -18.13 -0.73
C LEU A 103 -2.62 -17.95 -2.13
N GLU A 104 -2.83 -18.90 -3.04
CA GLU A 104 -2.24 -18.88 -4.38
C GLU A 104 -2.96 -17.85 -5.24
N GLN A 105 -4.30 -17.85 -5.19
CA GLN A 105 -5.11 -16.81 -5.81
C GLN A 105 -4.78 -15.42 -5.25
N TRP A 106 -4.64 -15.29 -3.93
CA TRP A 106 -4.36 -14.01 -3.28
C TRP A 106 -3.02 -13.39 -3.71
N VAL A 107 -1.97 -14.19 -3.87
CA VAL A 107 -0.67 -13.71 -4.39
C VAL A 107 -0.78 -13.31 -5.86
N ASN A 108 -1.45 -14.11 -6.68
CA ASN A 108 -1.54 -13.89 -8.12
C ASN A 108 -2.35 -12.63 -8.46
N GLU A 109 -3.44 -12.36 -7.75
CA GLU A 109 -4.24 -11.15 -7.96
C GLU A 109 -3.50 -9.86 -7.61
N GLY A 110 -2.56 -9.90 -6.66
CA GLY A 110 -1.69 -8.76 -6.35
C GLY A 110 -0.59 -8.51 -7.39
N VAL A 111 -0.25 -9.53 -8.21
CA VAL A 111 0.75 -9.45 -9.27
C VAL A 111 0.12 -9.08 -10.62
N GLU A 112 -1.10 -9.54 -10.90
CA GLU A 112 -1.84 -9.23 -12.13
C GLU A 112 -2.48 -7.82 -12.12
N SER A 113 -2.58 -7.17 -10.96
CA SER A 113 -3.08 -5.80 -10.82
C SER A 113 -2.00 -4.69 -10.93
N LEU A 114 -0.75 -5.04 -11.23
CA LEU A 114 0.39 -4.13 -11.43
C LEU A 114 0.77 -4.00 -12.91
#